data_AF-A0A7W1LSH4-F1
#
_entry.id   AF-A0A7W1LSH4-F1
#
_cell.length_a   1.000
_cell.length_b   1.000
_cell.length_c   1.000
_cell.angle_alpha   90.00
_cell.angle_beta   90.00
_cell.angle_gamma   90.00
#
_symmetry.space_group_name_H-M   'P 1'
#
loop_
_entity.id
_entity.type
_entity.pdbx_description
1 polymer ?
#
loop_
_entity_poly.entity_id
_entity_poly.type
_entity_poly.pdbx_seq_one_letter_code
_entity_poly.pdbx_strand_id
1 'polypeptide(L)' 'MSASASPQARTDRLTKSEIDKSGTGRVMLCVHDAENGEVSVLQGSREVIFKDHKLVARIMRAAAPEGS' A
#
# COMPACT_ATOMS: atom_id res chain seq x y z
N MET A 1 26.51 -29.18 1.19
CA MET A 1 26.79 -27.80 0.75
C MET A 1 25.46 -27.05 0.76
N SER A 2 25.32 -26.08 1.66
CA SER A 2 24.09 -25.32 1.91
C SER A 2 23.94 -24.20 0.86
N ALA A 3 22.76 -24.07 0.25
CA ALA A 3 22.40 -22.89 -0.53
C ALA A 3 21.41 -22.06 0.30
N SER A 4 21.91 -20.95 0.85
CA SER A 4 21.12 -19.91 1.49
C SER A 4 20.32 -19.19 0.40
N ALA A 5 19.02 -19.45 0.32
CA ALA A 5 18.13 -18.67 -0.54
C ALA A 5 17.82 -17.35 0.18
N SER A 6 18.58 -16.31 -0.15
CA SER A 6 18.27 -14.95 0.27
C SER A 6 16.86 -14.57 -0.22
N PRO A 7 15.95 -14.10 0.66
CA PRO A 7 14.70 -13.51 0.22
C PRO A 7 15.03 -12.13 -0.37
N GLN A 8 15.38 -12.10 -1.65
CA GLN A 8 15.38 -10.84 -2.39
C GLN A 8 13.95 -10.34 -2.37
N ALA A 9 13.71 -9.29 -1.59
CA ALA A 9 12.51 -8.48 -1.67
C ALA A 9 12.41 -7.97 -3.11
N ARG A 10 11.76 -8.76 -3.97
CA ARG A 10 11.36 -8.34 -5.29
C ARG A 10 10.35 -7.23 -5.06
N THR A 11 10.80 -6.00 -5.19
CA THR A 11 9.97 -4.88 -5.61
C THR A 11 9.56 -5.15 -7.06
N ASP A 12 8.80 -6.22 -7.26
CA ASP A 12 8.21 -6.58 -8.54
C ASP A 12 7.17 -5.49 -8.80
N ARG A 13 7.59 -4.49 -9.58
CA ARG A 13 6.75 -3.39 -10.01
C ARG A 13 5.64 -4.03 -10.85
N LEU A 14 4.52 -4.32 -10.20
CA LEU A 14 3.35 -4.93 -10.81
C LEU A 14 3.03 -4.18 -12.11
N THR A 15 3.12 -4.88 -13.23
CA THR A 15 2.80 -4.28 -14.52
C THR A 15 1.31 -4.00 -14.59
N LYS A 16 0.90 -2.98 -15.35
CA LYS A 16 -0.52 -2.60 -15.51
C LYS A 16 -1.40 -3.80 -15.88
N SER A 17 -0.85 -4.73 -16.66
CA SER A 17 -1.53 -5.96 -17.09
C SER A 17 -1.71 -7.01 -15.98
N GLU A 18 -0.87 -7.02 -14.95
CA GLU A 18 -1.03 -7.91 -13.78
C GLU A 18 -2.10 -7.38 -12.82
N ILE A 19 -2.17 -6.05 -12.68
CA ILE A 19 -3.21 -5.36 -11.89
C ILE A 19 -4.60 -5.63 -12.48
N ASP A 20 -4.70 -5.66 -13.81
CA ASP A 20 -5.95 -5.90 -14.53
C ASP A 20 -6.43 -7.38 -14.42
N LYS A 21 -5.49 -8.34 -14.50
CA LYS A 21 -5.79 -9.78 -14.43
C LYS A 21 -6.14 -10.30 -13.05
N SER A 22 -5.75 -9.61 -11.98
CA SER A 22 -6.08 -9.99 -10.60
C SER A 22 -7.55 -9.70 -10.24
N GLY A 23 -8.35 -9.16 -11.16
CA GLY A 23 -9.79 -8.86 -10.94
C GLY A 23 -10.05 -7.76 -9.89
N THR A 24 -9.01 -7.00 -9.51
CA THR A 24 -8.92 -6.28 -8.22
C THR A 24 -8.21 -4.92 -8.40
N GLY A 25 -8.83 -4.01 -9.16
CA GLY A 25 -8.30 -2.65 -9.41
C GLY A 25 -8.57 -1.63 -8.30
N ARG A 26 -9.23 -2.02 -7.20
CA ARG A 26 -9.55 -1.12 -6.08
C ARG A 26 -8.55 -1.36 -4.95
N VAL A 27 -7.82 -0.30 -4.62
CA VAL A 27 -6.96 -0.25 -3.45
C VAL A 27 -7.74 0.43 -2.33
N MET A 28 -7.76 -0.18 -1.15
CA MET A 28 -8.29 0.45 0.06
C MET A 28 -7.12 0.96 0.90
N LEU A 29 -7.26 2.18 1.39
CA LEU A 29 -6.29 2.83 2.26
C LEU A 29 -6.93 3.01 3.63
N CYS A 30 -6.35 2.41 4.66
CA CYS A 30 -6.80 2.53 6.05
C CYS A 30 -5.71 3.21 6.87
N VAL A 31 -5.93 4.45 7.30
CA VAL A 31 -5.03 5.13 8.24
C VAL A 31 -5.36 4.64 9.64
N HIS A 32 -4.42 3.92 10.27
CA HIS A 32 -4.60 3.37 11.62
C HIS A 32 -4.14 4.36 12.69
N ASP A 33 -3.03 5.04 12.44
CA ASP A 33 -2.44 6.02 13.33
C ASP A 33 -1.86 7.17 12.51
N ALA A 34 -2.59 8.29 12.47
CA ALA A 34 -2.15 9.43 11.69
C ALA A 34 -0.95 10.16 12.32
N GLU A 35 -0.80 10.08 13.64
CA GLU A 35 0.26 10.76 14.39
C GLU A 35 1.61 10.05 14.20
N ASN A 36 1.60 8.72 14.14
CA ASN A 36 2.78 7.89 13.87
C ASN A 36 2.96 7.52 12.39
N GLY A 37 2.04 7.94 11.53
CA GLY A 37 2.14 7.80 10.07
C GLY A 37 1.81 6.41 9.56
N GLU A 38 1.02 5.65 10.29
CA GLU A 38 0.69 4.26 9.97
C GLU A 38 -0.53 4.15 9.06
N VAL A 39 -0.34 3.48 7.92
CA VAL A 39 -1.39 3.22 6.95
C VAL A 39 -1.27 1.81 6.38
N SER A 40 -2.39 1.09 6.32
CA SER A 40 -2.52 -0.17 5.61
C SER A 40 -3.06 0.06 4.20
N VAL A 41 -2.41 -0.58 3.24
CA VAL A 41 -2.81 -0.62 1.83
C VAL A 41 -3.27 -2.03 1.52
N LEU A 42 -4.56 -2.19 1.21
CA LEU A 42 -5.15 -3.47 0.89
C LEU A 42 -5.45 -3.57 -0.61
N GLN A 43 -5.02 -4.67 -1.22
CA GLN A 43 -5.34 -5.05 -2.60
C GLN A 43 -5.72 -6.53 -2.65
N GLY A 44 -7.01 -6.81 -2.81
CA GLY A 44 -7.52 -8.19 -2.73
C GLY A 44 -7.26 -8.79 -1.36
N SER A 45 -6.50 -9.88 -1.31
CA SER A 45 -6.08 -10.55 -0.06
C SER A 45 -4.70 -10.12 0.44
N ARG A 46 -4.05 -9.17 -0.23
CA ARG A 46 -2.74 -8.64 0.18
C ARG A 46 -2.93 -7.36 0.99
N GLU A 47 -2.23 -7.30 2.11
CA GLU A 47 -2.12 -6.10 2.94
C GLU A 47 -0.65 -5.72 3.07
N VAL A 48 -0.36 -4.43 2.97
CA VAL A 48 0.96 -3.86 3.22
C VAL A 48 0.82 -2.67 4.15
N ILE A 49 1.57 -2.69 5.26
CA ILE A 49 1.61 -1.62 6.25
C ILE A 49 2.78 -0.69 5.93
N PHE A 50 2.50 0.60 5.85
CA PHE A 50 3.49 1.66 5.68
C PHE A 50 3.53 2.53 6.92
N LYS A 51 4.74 3.01 7.25
CA LYS A 51 4.96 4.03 8.27
C LYS A 51 5.59 5.26 7.60
N ASP A 52 4.74 6.19 7.15
CA ASP A 52 5.13 7.43 6.47
C ASP A 52 4.12 8.56 6.72
N HIS A 53 4.53 9.55 7.52
CA HIS A 53 3.74 10.75 7.81
C HIS A 53 3.35 11.54 6.55
N LYS A 54 4.21 11.58 5.53
CA LYS A 54 3.92 12.33 4.29
C LYS A 54 2.87 11.62 3.44
N LEU A 55 2.85 10.29 3.46
CA LEU A 55 1.83 9.51 2.79
C LEU A 55 0.48 9.72 3.48
N VAL A 56 0.42 9.57 4.80
CA VAL A 56 -0.79 9.81 5.60
C VAL A 56 -1.34 11.22 5.37
N ALA A 57 -0.49 12.26 5.44
CA ALA A 57 -0.94 13.64 5.23
C ALA A 57 -1.57 13.85 3.85
N ARG A 58 -1.01 13.22 2.79
CA ARG A 58 -1.57 13.28 1.44
C ARG A 58 -2.92 12.57 1.35
N ILE A 59 -3.05 11.40 1.98
CA ILE A 59 -4.30 10.64 2.01
C ILE A 59 -5.38 11.42 2.73
N MET A 60 -5.09 11.94 3.93
CA MET A 60 -6.04 12.73 4.72
C MET A 60 -6.49 13.99 3.98
N ARG A 61 -5.57 14.67 3.29
CA ARG A 61 -5.90 15.84 2.47
C ARG A 61 -6.82 15.48 1.30
N ALA A 62 -6.58 14.37 0.62
CA ALA A 62 -7.40 13.91 -0.49
C ALA A 62 -8.76 13.36 -0.04
N ALA A 63 -8.85 12.86 1.20
CA ALA A 63 -10.08 12.33 1.78
C ALA A 63 -10.96 13.42 2.41
N ALA A 64 -10.43 14.63 2.65
CA ALA A 64 -11.23 15.75 3.11
C ALA A 64 -12.26 16.11 2.03
N PRO A 65 -13.55 16.27 2.39
CA PRO A 65 -14.56 16.74 1.44
C PRO A 65 -14.15 18.12 0.92
N GLU A 66 -14.30 18.35 -0.38
CA GLU A 66 -14.02 19.66 -0.98
C GLU A 66 -15.00 20.70 -0.40
N GLY A 67 -14.50 21.54 0.52
CA GLY A 67 -15.21 22.71 1.05
C GLY A 67 -16.12 22.41 2.24
N SER A 68 -15.62 22.74 3.43
CA SER A 68 -16.44 23.24 4.55
C SER A 68 -16.15 24.72 4.73
#